data_AF-A0A8X6GVC8-F1
#
_entry.id   AF-A0A8X6GVC8-F1
#
_cell.length_a   1.000
_cell.length_b   1.000
_cell.length_c   1.000
_cell.angle_alpha   90.00
_cell.angle_beta   90.00
_cell.angle_gamma   90.00
#
_symmetry.space_group_name_H-M   'P 1'
#
loop_
_entity.id
_entity.type
_entity.pdbx_description
1 polymer ?
#
loop_
_entity_poly.entity_id
_entity_poly.type
_entity_poly.pdbx_seq_one_letter_code
_entity_poly.pdbx_strand_id
1 'polypeptide(L)'
;MIHRSCGLHNPHSPCMTDGKCTKNDPCQLLEDTQTAGNGYPLYRRQKSVDGGHTTTVKLNKVDIEIDNQWTVPYSPILLKSFNAHINVEVFNSIKSIKYTYNGQRVYFTKENAFQRAADLQTQR
;
A
#
# COMPACT_ATOMS: atom_id res chain seq x y z
N MET A 1 -9.27 -1.25 -5.68
CA MET A 1 -9.03 0.21 -5.58
C MET A 1 -7.92 0.58 -6.54
N ILE A 2 -8.01 1.73 -7.22
CA ILE A 2 -7.01 2.17 -8.19
C ILE A 2 -6.17 3.28 -7.55
N HIS A 3 -4.85 3.18 -7.64
CA HIS A 3 -3.94 4.23 -7.24
C HIS A 3 -4.27 5.48 -8.06
N ARG A 4 -4.45 6.62 -7.38
CA ARG A 4 -4.64 7.90 -8.07
C ARG A 4 -3.43 8.14 -8.97
N SER A 5 -3.65 8.67 -10.17
CA SER A 5 -2.55 8.97 -11.10
C SER A 5 -1.34 9.60 -10.44
N CYS A 6 -0.17 9.11 -10.80
CA CYS A 6 1.12 9.68 -10.44
C CYS A 6 2.10 9.45 -11.59
N GLY A 7 3.37 9.78 -11.39
CA GLY A 7 4.38 9.64 -12.44
C GLY A 7 4.17 10.65 -13.56
N LEU A 8 4.35 10.21 -14.80
CA LEU A 8 4.20 11.04 -16.00
C LEU A 8 2.80 11.64 -16.13
N HIS A 9 1.77 10.91 -15.69
CA HIS A 9 0.39 11.34 -15.80
C HIS A 9 0.00 12.42 -14.79
N ASN A 10 0.70 12.47 -13.64
CA ASN A 10 0.54 13.52 -12.65
C ASN A 10 1.81 13.67 -11.78
N PRO A 11 2.79 14.46 -12.24
CA PRO A 11 4.04 14.68 -11.52
C PRO A 11 3.87 15.41 -10.18
N HIS A 12 2.75 16.12 -9.99
CA HIS A 12 2.44 16.90 -8.80
C HIS A 12 1.68 16.11 -7.72
N SER A 13 1.45 14.81 -7.94
CA SER A 13 0.79 13.97 -6.95
C SER A 13 1.57 13.93 -5.63
N PRO A 14 0.91 13.90 -4.45
CA PRO A 14 1.58 13.89 -3.14
C PRO A 14 2.53 12.70 -2.91
N CYS A 15 2.37 11.63 -3.67
CA CYS A 15 3.26 10.47 -3.63
C CYS A 15 4.55 10.65 -4.45
N MET A 16 4.69 11.71 -5.24
CA MET A 16 5.86 11.95 -6.09
C MET A 16 6.99 12.61 -5.30
N THR A 17 8.21 12.09 -5.45
CA THR A 17 9.44 12.67 -4.89
C THR A 17 10.58 12.37 -5.86
N ASP A 18 11.37 13.38 -6.22
CA ASP A 18 12.49 13.27 -7.17
C ASP A 18 12.11 12.58 -8.50
N GLY A 19 10.91 12.91 -9.01
CA GLY A 19 10.39 12.33 -10.25
C GLY A 19 9.93 10.86 -10.16
N LYS A 20 9.96 10.25 -8.97
CA LYS A 20 9.55 8.86 -8.74
C LYS A 20 8.36 8.79 -7.78
N CYS A 21 7.47 7.83 -8.02
CA CYS A 21 6.41 7.53 -7.07
C CYS A 21 7.00 6.81 -5.85
N THR A 22 6.86 7.40 -4.67
CA THR A 22 7.27 6.80 -3.39
C THR A 22 6.50 5.52 -3.03
N LYS A 23 5.42 5.23 -3.76
CA LYS A 23 4.63 3.99 -3.62
C LYS A 23 4.96 2.94 -4.68
N ASN A 24 5.93 3.22 -5.55
CA ASN A 24 6.40 2.33 -6.61
C ASN A 24 5.33 1.99 -7.67
N ASP A 25 4.39 2.91 -7.92
CA ASP A 25 3.43 2.78 -9.02
C ASP A 25 4.04 3.26 -10.35
N PRO A 26 3.71 2.60 -11.49
CA PRO A 26 2.95 1.35 -11.58
C PRO A 26 3.71 0.14 -11.00
N CYS A 27 3.02 -0.69 -10.22
CA CYS A 27 3.64 -1.86 -9.59
C CYS A 27 3.95 -2.96 -10.62
N GLN A 28 5.05 -3.70 -10.44
CA GLN A 28 5.44 -4.79 -11.33
C GLN A 28 4.36 -5.89 -11.43
N LEU A 29 4.09 -6.35 -12.66
CA LEU A 29 3.27 -7.54 -12.91
C LEU A 29 4.06 -8.80 -12.53
N LEU A 30 3.46 -9.64 -11.68
CA LEU A 30 4.07 -10.84 -11.15
C LEU A 30 3.07 -11.99 -11.22
N GLU A 31 3.53 -13.15 -11.69
CA GLU A 31 2.72 -14.36 -11.79
C GLU A 31 2.42 -14.97 -10.41
N ASP A 32 3.35 -14.84 -9.46
CA ASP A 32 3.22 -15.35 -8.11
C ASP A 32 3.67 -14.34 -7.06
N THR A 33 3.19 -14.53 -5.82
CA THR A 33 3.64 -13.74 -4.69
C THR A 33 5.03 -14.21 -4.26
N GLN A 34 5.98 -13.28 -4.18
CA GLN A 34 7.38 -13.56 -3.86
C GLN A 34 7.81 -12.80 -2.60
N THR A 35 8.84 -13.27 -1.91
CA THR A 35 9.44 -12.53 -0.80
C THR A 35 10.56 -11.64 -1.36
N ALA A 36 10.44 -10.32 -1.21
CA ALA A 36 11.53 -9.42 -1.58
C ALA A 36 12.70 -9.51 -0.59
N GLY A 37 13.89 -9.07 -1.03
CA GLY A 37 15.09 -9.04 -0.18
C GLY A 37 14.96 -8.16 1.08
N ASN A 38 13.97 -7.27 1.15
CA ASN A 38 13.69 -6.46 2.33
C ASN A 38 12.73 -7.13 3.33
N GLY A 39 12.25 -8.35 3.06
CA GLY A 39 11.32 -9.11 3.91
C GLY A 39 9.83 -8.82 3.70
N TYR A 40 9.49 -7.91 2.78
CA TYR A 40 8.11 -7.63 2.37
C TYR A 40 7.73 -8.45 1.13
N PRO A 41 6.46 -8.86 1.00
CA PRO A 41 6.00 -9.60 -0.15
C PRO A 41 5.85 -8.68 -1.37
N LEU A 42 6.28 -9.19 -2.51
CA LEU A 42 5.87 -8.72 -3.82
C LEU A 42 4.65 -9.52 -4.22
N TYR A 43 3.47 -8.92 -4.15
CA TYR A 43 2.21 -9.62 -4.42
C TYR A 43 2.04 -9.97 -5.90
N ARG A 44 1.41 -11.12 -6.15
CA ARG A 44 0.94 -11.52 -7.48
C ARG A 44 0.08 -10.42 -8.09
N ARG A 45 0.41 -10.03 -9.32
CA ARG A 45 -0.34 -9.08 -10.17
C ARG A 45 -0.38 -9.62 -11.59
N GLN A 46 -1.47 -10.29 -11.94
CA GLN A 46 -1.65 -10.92 -13.24
C GLN A 46 -1.72 -9.88 -14.36
N LYS A 47 -1.05 -10.19 -15.47
CA LYS A 47 -1.15 -9.43 -16.72
C LYS A 47 -2.53 -9.67 -17.34
N SER A 48 -2.99 -8.76 -18.19
CA SER A 48 -4.29 -8.89 -18.85
C SER A 48 -4.43 -10.17 -19.67
N VAL A 49 -3.32 -10.65 -20.26
CA VAL A 49 -3.28 -11.93 -21.00
C VAL A 49 -3.44 -13.17 -20.11
N ASP A 50 -3.14 -13.04 -18.81
CA ASP A 50 -3.14 -14.12 -17.82
C ASP A 50 -4.35 -14.03 -16.87
N GLY A 51 -5.46 -13.42 -17.32
CA GLY A 51 -6.67 -13.20 -16.52
C GLY A 51 -6.64 -11.96 -15.62
N GLY A 52 -5.63 -11.09 -15.79
CA GLY A 52 -5.62 -9.75 -15.20
C GLY A 52 -6.74 -8.87 -15.76
N HIS A 53 -7.12 -7.84 -15.02
CA HIS A 53 -8.21 -6.94 -15.40
C HIS A 53 -7.65 -5.62 -15.93
N THR A 54 -8.29 -5.07 -16.96
CA THR A 54 -8.10 -3.67 -17.38
C THR A 54 -9.39 -2.88 -17.15
N THR A 55 -9.24 -1.57 -16.99
CA THR A 55 -10.36 -0.65 -16.91
C THR A 55 -9.95 0.72 -17.40
N THR A 56 -10.90 1.49 -17.89
CA THR A 56 -10.66 2.86 -18.36
C THR A 56 -10.96 3.85 -17.25
N VAL A 57 -9.99 4.68 -16.89
CA VAL A 57 -10.16 5.77 -15.94
C VAL A 57 -9.98 7.11 -16.64
N LYS A 58 -10.86 8.07 -16.31
CA LYS A 58 -10.75 9.43 -16.84
C LYS A 58 -9.79 10.23 -15.97
N LEU A 59 -8.66 10.61 -16.54
CA LEU A 59 -7.64 11.41 -15.89
C LEU A 59 -7.38 12.69 -16.67
N ASN A 60 -7.47 13.85 -16.01
CA ASN A 60 -7.29 15.16 -16.65
C ASN A 60 -8.12 15.32 -17.93
N LYS A 61 -9.35 14.76 -17.94
CA LYS A 61 -10.28 14.70 -19.07
C LYS A 61 -9.85 13.80 -20.25
N VAL A 62 -8.80 13.02 -20.08
CA VAL A 62 -8.34 11.99 -21.04
C VAL A 62 -8.69 10.61 -20.49
N ASP A 63 -9.23 9.75 -21.35
CA ASP A 63 -9.49 8.36 -20.99
C ASP A 63 -8.18 7.56 -21.12
N ILE A 64 -7.79 6.91 -20.02
CA ILE A 64 -6.56 6.11 -19.93
C ILE A 64 -6.95 4.70 -19.54
N GLU A 65 -6.53 3.71 -20.33
CA GLU A 65 -6.63 2.32 -19.94
C GLU A 65 -5.55 1.99 -18.92
N ILE A 66 -5.96 1.40 -17.80
CA ILE A 66 -5.09 0.94 -16.73
C ILE A 66 -5.34 -0.52 -16.45
N ASP A 67 -4.29 -1.20 -16.00
CA ASP A 67 -4.33 -2.61 -15.64
C ASP A 67 -4.06 -2.81 -14.14
N ASN A 68 -3.85 -4.06 -13.75
CA ASN A 68 -3.55 -4.47 -12.38
C ASN A 68 -2.29 -3.82 -11.78
N GLN A 69 -1.41 -3.19 -12.57
CA GLN A 69 -0.24 -2.49 -12.05
C GLN A 69 -0.61 -1.29 -11.18
N TRP A 70 -1.78 -0.70 -11.42
CA TRP A 70 -2.29 0.46 -10.70
C TRP A 70 -3.22 0.07 -9.55
N THR A 71 -3.42 -1.22 -9.28
CA THR A 71 -4.36 -1.67 -8.24
C THR A 71 -3.71 -1.61 -6.86
N VAL A 72 -4.40 -0.99 -5.90
CA VAL A 72 -4.00 -1.03 -4.48
C VAL A 72 -4.69 -2.23 -3.82
N PRO A 73 -3.94 -3.17 -3.20
CA PRO A 73 -4.51 -4.29 -2.46
C PRO A 73 -5.40 -3.79 -1.32
N TYR A 74 -6.52 -4.47 -1.10
CA TYR A 74 -7.42 -4.21 0.01
C TYR A 74 -8.11 -5.49 0.45
N SER A 75 -8.53 -5.55 1.71
CA SER A 75 -9.41 -6.62 2.19
C SER A 75 -10.88 -6.18 2.07
N PRO A 76 -11.72 -6.83 1.25
CA PRO A 76 -13.15 -6.48 1.16
C PRO A 76 -13.89 -6.59 2.49
N ILE A 77 -13.50 -7.56 3.33
CA ILE A 77 -14.06 -7.75 4.67
C ILE A 77 -13.76 -6.54 5.54
N LEU A 78 -12.48 -6.16 5.66
CA LEU A 78 -12.09 -5.03 6.50
C LEU A 78 -12.63 -3.70 5.96
N LEU A 79 -12.64 -3.53 4.63
CA LEU A 79 -13.24 -2.37 3.99
C LEU A 79 -14.72 -2.22 4.38
N LYS A 80 -15.49 -3.31 4.30
CA LYS A 80 -16.92 -3.30 4.62
C LYS A 80 -17.18 -3.15 6.12
N SER A 81 -16.40 -3.83 6.96
CA SER A 81 -16.56 -3.81 8.42
C SER A 81 -16.23 -2.45 9.04
N PHE A 82 -15.22 -1.75 8.52
CA PHE A 82 -14.74 -0.49 9.11
C PHE A 82 -15.04 0.74 8.27
N ASN A 83 -15.66 0.58 7.10
CA ASN A 83 -15.88 1.65 6.11
C ASN A 83 -14.60 2.47 5.84
N ALA A 84 -13.45 1.78 5.84
CA ALA A 84 -12.13 2.39 5.76
C ALA A 84 -11.21 1.52 4.92
N HIS A 85 -10.32 2.16 4.16
CA HIS A 85 -9.33 1.44 3.37
C HIS A 85 -8.18 0.95 4.26
N ILE A 86 -8.21 -0.34 4.59
CA ILE A 86 -7.20 -0.99 5.43
C ILE A 86 -6.30 -1.83 4.53
N ASN A 87 -5.02 -1.45 4.48
CA ASN A 87 -3.97 -2.24 3.85
C ASN A 87 -3.50 -3.31 4.83
N VAL A 88 -3.42 -4.56 4.38
CA VAL A 88 -2.92 -5.69 5.17
C VAL A 88 -1.68 -6.22 4.49
N GLU A 89 -0.55 -6.12 5.17
CA GLU A 89 0.73 -6.61 4.66
C GLU A 89 1.16 -7.83 5.48
N VAL A 90 1.52 -8.90 4.77
CA VAL A 90 2.24 -10.03 5.36
C VAL A 90 3.71 -9.65 5.37
N PHE A 91 4.48 -10.01 6.39
CA PHE A 91 5.92 -9.76 6.42
C PHE A 91 6.64 -10.95 7.07
N ASN A 92 7.88 -11.21 6.67
CA ASN A 92 8.67 -12.32 7.22
C ASN A 92 9.41 -11.94 8.52
N SER A 93 9.48 -10.65 8.88
CA SER A 93 10.05 -10.18 10.15
C SER A 93 9.55 -8.77 10.48
N ILE A 94 9.20 -8.53 11.75
CA ILE A 94 8.87 -7.18 12.26
C ILE A 94 10.17 -6.51 12.67
N LYS A 95 10.61 -5.51 11.88
CA LYS A 95 11.61 -4.55 12.37
C LYS A 95 10.97 -3.55 13.34
N SER A 96 9.81 -3.01 12.97
CA SER A 96 9.00 -2.16 13.83
C SER A 96 7.55 -2.08 13.35
N ILE A 97 6.62 -1.80 14.25
CA ILE A 97 5.22 -1.45 13.97
C ILE A 97 5.09 0.06 14.13
N LYS A 98 4.69 0.76 13.06
CA LYS A 98 4.40 2.20 13.12
C LYS A 98 2.90 2.42 13.24
N TYR A 99 2.48 3.22 14.22
CA TYR A 99 1.10 3.67 14.34
C TYR A 99 1.05 5.19 14.50
N THR A 100 -0.06 5.80 14.08
CA THR A 100 -0.32 7.22 14.32
C THR A 100 -1.34 7.34 15.44
N TYR A 101 -1.00 8.03 16.51
CA TYR A 101 -1.88 8.29 17.64
C TYR A 101 -1.86 9.79 17.95
N ASN A 102 -3.04 10.41 17.98
CA ASN A 102 -3.21 11.85 18.18
C ASN A 102 -2.31 12.71 17.27
N GLY A 103 -2.16 12.30 16.01
CA GLY A 103 -1.30 12.99 15.02
C GLY A 103 0.20 12.71 15.16
N GLN A 104 0.63 11.97 16.18
CA GLN A 104 2.03 11.60 16.38
C GLN A 104 2.32 10.20 15.85
N ARG A 105 3.45 10.05 15.15
CA ARG A 105 3.96 8.76 14.70
C ARG A 105 4.71 8.09 15.83
N VAL A 106 4.26 6.91 16.21
CA VAL A 106 4.90 6.10 17.26
C VAL A 106 5.32 4.76 16.65
N TYR A 107 6.47 4.25 17.11
CA TYR A 107 7.08 3.03 16.60
C TYR A 107 7.26 2.04 17.74
N PHE A 108 6.70 0.84 17.59
CA PHE A 108 7.00 -0.31 18.44
C PHE A 108 8.08 -1.16 17.77
N THR A 109 9.14 -1.49 18.47
CA THR A 109 10.13 -2.50 18.09
C THR A 109 10.02 -3.67 19.05
N LYS A 110 10.70 -4.80 18.77
CA LYS A 110 10.73 -5.92 19.72
C LYS A 110 11.24 -5.49 21.10
N GLU A 111 12.17 -4.55 21.13
CA GLU A 111 12.84 -4.08 22.35
C GLU A 111 11.96 -3.17 23.20
N ASN A 112 11.01 -2.45 22.59
CA ASN A 112 10.21 -1.45 23.30
C ASN A 112 8.69 -1.73 23.32
N ALA A 113 8.23 -2.78 22.63
CA ALA A 113 6.81 -3.09 22.48
C ALA A 113 6.10 -3.27 23.83
N PHE A 114 6.70 -4.03 24.76
CA PHE A 114 6.10 -4.31 26.07
C PHE A 114 6.01 -3.05 26.94
N GLN A 115 7.06 -2.24 27.00
CA GLN A 115 7.07 -1.00 27.78
C GLN A 115 6.01 -0.02 27.25
N ARG A 116 5.99 0.20 25.94
CA ARG A 116 5.03 1.12 25.29
C ARG A 116 3.58 0.65 25.43
N ALA A 117 3.34 -0.67 25.40
CA ALA A 117 1.99 -1.22 25.61
C ALA A 117 1.48 -0.94 27.03
N ALA A 118 2.34 -1.03 28.04
CA ALA A 118 2.01 -0.68 29.42
C ALA A 118 1.74 0.82 29.59
N ASP A 119 2.57 1.68 28.98
CA ASP A 119 2.41 3.14 29.03
C ASP A 119 1.09 3.62 28.37
N LEU A 120 0.58 2.88 27.38
CA LEU A 120 -0.71 3.20 26.72
C LEU A 120 -1.93 2.76 27.53
N GLN A 121 -1.78 1.76 28.41
CA GLN A 121 -2.88 1.31 29.28
C GLN A 121 -3.06 2.22 30.50
N THR A 122 -1.99 2.90 30.94
CA THR A 122 -2.00 3.84 32.06
C THR A 122 -2.41 5.27 31.69
N GLN A 123 -2.53 5.59 30.40
CA GLN A 123 -3.00 6.89 29.89
C GLN A 123 -4.52 6.95 29.62
N ARG A 124 -5.29 5.95 30.08
CA ARG A 124 -6.76 5.95 30.05
C ARG A 124 -7.36 6.35 31.38
#